data_AF-A0A7S2QGP5-F1
#
_entry.id   AF-A0A7S2QGP5-F1
#
_cell.length_a   1.000
_cell.length_b   1.000
_cell.length_c   1.000
_cell.angle_alpha   90.00
_cell.angle_beta   90.00
_cell.angle_gamma   90.00
#
_symmetry.space_group_name_H-M   'P 1'
#
loop_
_entity.id
_entity.type
_entity.pdbx_description
1 polymer ?
#
loop_
_entity_poly.entity_id
_entity_poly.type
_entity_poly.pdbx_seq_one_letter_code
_entity_poly.pdbx_strand_id
1 'polypeptide(L)'
;CVAACVCAPPPGPPVMTFVGQGVGDYTTETNYKYVGMGRGDLAMVAPSRMIWGRVACVSISLAVLLILVILLWPHPFTTTTTTFVPHWTTTPPPHHGECTFWGDPHLKTFDGSRPSFYGAGEAWVIKSSTISIQARYMGTKYTKGLAATNAIVVGGSFMQGHTIEVGTLESRVLLIDNQPALQTFGTVHVAAGITVTYNQAGNLVDAAAGVWSKHVVHMELPSGVRVTVFRWNNYIDLRITMPGGHHIDGACGNFNGNPADDTTQAIQQRVGARVGPGDLLFRSRTTVQISATEQA
;
A
#
# COMPACT_ATOMS: atom_id res chain seq x y z
N CYS A 1 14.04 -41.35 -25.54
CA CYS A 1 15.13 -42.20 -25.04
C CYS A 1 16.11 -41.36 -24.24
N VAL A 2 16.01 -41.38 -22.91
CA VAL A 2 17.03 -40.81 -22.02
C VAL A 2 17.67 -41.97 -21.28
N ALA A 3 18.98 -42.10 -21.46
CA ALA A 3 19.81 -43.18 -20.96
C ALA A 3 19.93 -43.13 -19.43
N ALA A 4 19.76 -44.28 -18.77
CA ALA A 4 20.13 -44.46 -17.37
C ALA A 4 21.51 -45.14 -17.32
N CYS A 5 22.52 -44.40 -16.88
CA CYS A 5 23.82 -44.94 -16.49
C CYS A 5 23.64 -45.89 -15.29
N VAL A 6 24.05 -47.15 -15.43
CA VAL A 6 24.18 -48.10 -14.32
C VAL A 6 25.63 -48.07 -13.84
N CYS A 7 25.85 -47.56 -12.62
CA CYS A 7 27.13 -47.70 -11.93
C CYS A 7 27.21 -49.08 -11.27
N ALA A 8 27.99 -50.01 -11.84
CA ALA A 8 28.40 -51.21 -11.13
C ALA A 8 29.63 -50.90 -10.26
N PRO A 9 29.71 -51.35 -8.99
CA PRO A 9 30.91 -51.19 -8.18
C PRO A 9 32.04 -52.12 -8.67
N PRO A 10 33.32 -51.74 -8.47
CA PRO A 10 34.45 -52.55 -8.92
C PRO A 10 34.52 -53.89 -8.16
N PRO A 11 34.95 -54.98 -8.80
CA PRO A 11 35.04 -56.28 -8.14
C PRO A 11 36.09 -56.26 -7.02
N GLY A 12 35.71 -56.77 -5.85
CA GLY A 12 36.60 -56.91 -4.68
C GLY A 12 37.70 -57.95 -4.88
N PRO A 13 38.67 -58.03 -3.95
CA PRO A 13 39.80 -58.97 -4.07
C PRO A 13 39.31 -60.43 -4.11
N PRO A 14 40.03 -61.32 -4.82
CA PRO A 14 39.63 -62.70 -4.98
C PRO A 14 39.62 -63.44 -3.64
N VAL A 15 38.53 -64.15 -3.36
CA VAL A 15 38.35 -64.96 -2.16
C VAL A 15 38.67 -66.41 -2.52
N MET A 16 39.48 -67.07 -1.68
CA MET A 16 39.71 -68.52 -1.80
C MET A 16 38.59 -69.26 -1.07
N THR A 17 37.99 -70.25 -1.73
CA THR A 17 36.94 -71.09 -1.15
C THR A 17 37.39 -72.55 -1.19
N PHE A 18 37.18 -73.28 -0.11
CA PHE A 18 37.53 -74.70 -0.01
C PHE A 18 36.61 -75.54 -0.90
N VAL A 19 37.18 -76.47 -1.68
CA VAL A 19 36.43 -77.37 -2.56
C VAL A 19 36.82 -78.82 -2.22
N GLY A 20 36.06 -79.46 -1.33
CA GLY A 20 36.24 -80.86 -0.93
C GLY A 20 34.92 -81.63 -0.94
N GLN A 21 34.96 -82.97 -0.88
CA GLN A 21 33.77 -83.85 -1.01
C GLN A 21 32.83 -83.87 0.23
N GLY A 22 32.79 -82.78 1.01
CA GLY A 22 31.76 -82.58 2.04
C GLY A 22 31.92 -83.38 3.33
N VAL A 23 33.13 -83.86 3.66
CA VAL A 23 33.40 -84.50 4.96
C VAL A 23 34.60 -83.85 5.64
N GLY A 24 34.32 -83.01 6.65
CA GLY A 24 35.29 -82.29 7.47
C GLY A 24 34.99 -80.79 7.57
N ASP A 25 35.07 -80.24 8.78
CA ASP A 25 35.01 -78.80 9.02
C ASP A 25 36.38 -78.17 8.76
N TYR A 26 36.41 -77.04 8.03
CA TYR A 26 37.62 -76.25 7.86
C TYR A 26 37.47 -74.92 8.59
N THR A 27 38.58 -74.40 9.12
CA THR A 27 38.64 -73.06 9.71
C THR A 27 39.68 -72.25 8.94
N THR A 28 39.25 -71.14 8.35
CA THR A 28 40.15 -70.21 7.66
C THR A 28 40.78 -69.25 8.66
N GLU A 29 42.07 -69.39 8.93
CA GLU A 29 42.85 -68.39 9.66
C GLU A 29 43.53 -67.43 8.69
N THR A 30 43.34 -66.12 8.87
CA THR A 30 44.03 -65.09 8.07
C THR A 30 45.08 -64.41 8.94
N ASN A 31 46.35 -64.75 8.75
CA ASN A 31 47.47 -64.12 9.47
C ASN A 31 47.96 -62.88 8.71
N TYR A 32 47.83 -61.71 9.33
CA TYR A 32 48.36 -60.47 8.79
C TYR A 32 49.74 -60.18 9.41
N LYS A 33 50.80 -60.12 8.60
CA LYS A 33 52.14 -59.70 9.02
C LYS A 33 52.41 -58.27 8.56
N TYR A 34 52.49 -57.34 9.51
CA TYR A 34 52.84 -55.95 9.22
C TYR A 34 54.35 -55.80 8.97
N VAL A 35 54.74 -55.14 7.88
CA VAL A 35 56.14 -54.79 7.57
C VAL A 35 56.20 -53.30 7.20
N GLY A 36 56.42 -52.45 8.20
CA GLY A 36 56.55 -50.99 8.08
C GLY A 36 56.95 -50.33 9.39
N MET A 37 57.46 -49.09 9.37
CA MET A 37 57.95 -48.38 10.57
C MET A 37 56.82 -47.76 11.44
N GLY A 38 55.55 -48.09 11.19
CA GLY A 38 54.42 -47.50 11.91
C GLY A 38 54.12 -48.23 13.22
N ARG A 39 54.14 -47.51 14.35
CA ARG A 39 53.57 -47.96 15.62
C ARG A 39 52.06 -47.71 15.62
N GLY A 40 51.26 -48.74 15.43
CA GLY A 40 49.81 -48.67 15.60
C GLY A 40 49.16 -50.04 15.68
N ASP A 41 48.13 -50.16 16.51
CA ASP A 41 47.34 -51.38 16.68
C ASP A 41 46.24 -51.47 15.61
N LEU A 42 46.03 -52.66 15.05
CA LEU A 42 45.00 -52.93 14.04
C LEU A 42 43.64 -53.17 14.70
N ALA A 43 42.60 -52.46 14.29
CA ALA A 43 41.23 -52.69 14.73
C ALA A 43 40.32 -53.08 13.55
N MET A 44 39.50 -54.11 13.76
CA MET A 44 38.48 -54.54 12.80
C MET A 44 37.29 -53.56 12.83
N VAL A 45 37.03 -52.87 11.72
CA VAL A 45 35.87 -51.98 11.57
C VAL A 45 34.75 -52.73 10.85
N ALA A 46 33.61 -52.91 11.52
CA ALA A 46 32.42 -53.48 10.89
C ALA A 46 31.82 -52.48 9.87
N PRO A 47 31.31 -52.94 8.71
CA PRO A 47 30.76 -52.05 7.70
C PRO A 47 29.49 -51.34 8.20
N SER A 48 29.38 -50.04 7.93
CA SER A 48 28.20 -49.25 8.27
C SER A 48 26.99 -49.73 7.46
N ARG A 49 25.88 -50.02 8.15
CA ARG A 49 24.63 -50.39 7.49
C ARG A 49 24.03 -49.13 6.85
N MET A 50 24.14 -49.01 5.53
CA MET A 50 23.60 -47.90 4.74
C MET A 50 22.06 -47.97 4.69
N ILE A 51 21.39 -47.35 5.66
CA ILE A 51 19.92 -47.35 5.81
C ILE A 51 19.21 -46.46 4.75
N TRP A 52 19.95 -45.63 4.02
CA TRP A 52 19.40 -44.64 3.06
C TRP A 52 18.76 -45.22 1.79
N GLY A 53 19.22 -46.39 1.30
CA GLY A 53 18.65 -47.00 0.09
C GLY A 53 17.20 -47.51 0.26
N ARG A 54 16.86 -47.96 1.48
CA ARG A 54 15.51 -48.47 1.78
C ARG A 54 14.48 -47.36 1.97
N VAL A 55 14.89 -46.23 2.54
CA VAL A 55 14.00 -45.07 2.78
C VAL A 55 13.64 -44.37 1.46
N ALA A 56 14.59 -44.27 0.52
CA ALA A 56 14.36 -43.66 -0.80
C ALA A 56 13.40 -44.49 -1.67
N CYS A 57 13.50 -45.82 -1.66
CA CYS A 57 12.61 -46.67 -2.47
C CYS A 57 11.17 -46.66 -1.96
N VAL A 58 10.96 -46.62 -0.64
CA VAL A 58 9.63 -46.57 -0.03
C VAL A 58 8.94 -45.23 -0.30
N SER A 59 9.68 -44.12 -0.26
CA SER A 59 9.14 -42.78 -0.53
C SER A 59 8.77 -42.58 -2.01
N ILE A 60 9.57 -43.11 -2.94
CA ILE A 60 9.23 -43.09 -4.38
C ILE A 60 7.99 -43.97 -4.67
N SER A 61 7.90 -45.15 -4.04
CA SER A 61 6.75 -46.05 -4.21
C SER A 61 5.46 -45.42 -3.68
N LEU A 62 5.51 -44.74 -2.54
CA LEU A 62 4.37 -44.01 -1.97
C LEU A 62 3.93 -42.83 -2.84
N ALA A 63 4.87 -42.08 -3.44
CA ALA A 63 4.56 -40.99 -4.34
C ALA A 63 3.86 -41.47 -5.63
N VAL A 64 4.32 -42.59 -6.21
CA VAL A 64 3.70 -43.19 -7.40
C VAL A 64 2.29 -43.71 -7.08
N LEU A 65 2.10 -44.33 -5.91
CA LEU A 65 0.78 -44.80 -5.46
C LEU A 65 -0.19 -43.63 -5.25
N LEU A 66 0.27 -42.52 -4.66
CA LEU A 66 -0.55 -41.33 -4.46
C LEU A 66 -0.95 -40.68 -5.79
N ILE A 67 -0.06 -40.65 -6.78
CA ILE A 67 -0.35 -40.17 -8.14
C ILE A 67 -1.36 -41.09 -8.83
N LEU A 68 -1.22 -42.41 -8.73
CA LEU A 68 -2.20 -43.36 -9.28
C LEU A 68 -3.57 -43.23 -8.64
N VAL A 69 -3.63 -43.00 -7.33
CA VAL A 69 -4.88 -42.75 -6.61
C VAL A 69 -5.53 -41.45 -7.07
N ILE A 70 -4.78 -40.37 -7.33
CA ILE A 70 -5.31 -39.12 -7.87
C ILE A 70 -5.81 -39.29 -9.31
N LEU A 71 -5.07 -40.02 -10.15
CA LEU A 71 -5.45 -40.24 -11.55
C LEU A 71 -6.64 -41.19 -11.72
N LEU A 72 -6.79 -42.15 -10.82
CA LEU A 72 -7.86 -43.17 -10.87
C LEU A 72 -9.04 -42.83 -9.94
N TRP A 73 -8.98 -41.74 -9.17
CA TRP A 73 -10.15 -41.27 -8.44
C TRP A 73 -11.18 -40.73 -9.43
N PRO A 74 -12.41 -41.28 -9.49
CA PRO A 74 -13.46 -40.71 -10.30
C PRO A 74 -13.82 -39.34 -9.73
N HIS A 75 -13.31 -38.28 -10.37
CA HIS A 75 -13.75 -36.93 -10.09
C HIS A 75 -15.18 -36.78 -10.65
N PRO A 76 -16.12 -36.17 -9.92
CA PRO A 76 -17.38 -35.77 -10.53
C PRO A 76 -17.05 -34.80 -11.65
N PHE A 77 -17.31 -35.20 -12.90
CA PHE A 77 -17.20 -34.31 -14.05
C PHE A 77 -18.18 -33.16 -13.84
N THR A 78 -17.65 -32.01 -13.39
CA THR A 78 -18.42 -30.77 -13.34
C THR A 78 -18.35 -30.20 -14.75
N THR A 79 -19.35 -30.52 -15.56
CA THR A 79 -19.54 -29.88 -16.86
C THR A 79 -19.74 -28.39 -16.61
N THR A 80 -18.73 -27.56 -16.90
CA THR A 80 -18.87 -26.11 -16.92
C THR A 80 -19.68 -25.73 -18.15
N THR A 81 -21.01 -25.84 -18.06
CA THR A 81 -21.89 -25.18 -19.01
C THR A 81 -21.61 -23.68 -18.87
N THR A 82 -20.97 -23.09 -19.88
CA THR A 82 -20.77 -21.64 -19.95
C THR A 82 -22.12 -21.03 -20.28
N THR A 83 -22.95 -20.83 -19.25
CA THR A 83 -24.11 -19.96 -19.35
C THR A 83 -23.53 -18.57 -19.63
N PHE A 84 -23.70 -18.09 -20.86
CA PHE A 84 -23.65 -16.67 -21.15
C PHE A 84 -24.79 -16.03 -20.38
N VAL A 85 -24.56 -15.79 -19.08
CA VAL A 85 -25.25 -14.73 -18.39
C VAL A 85 -24.72 -13.47 -19.06
N PRO A 86 -25.55 -12.64 -19.71
CA PRO A 86 -25.12 -11.28 -19.98
C PRO A 86 -24.78 -10.69 -18.62
N HIS A 87 -23.49 -10.66 -18.29
CA HIS A 87 -23.00 -9.81 -17.24
C HIS A 87 -23.25 -8.41 -17.77
N TRP A 88 -24.41 -7.88 -17.45
CA TRP A 88 -24.51 -6.46 -17.21
C TRP A 88 -23.42 -6.20 -16.18
N THR A 89 -22.28 -5.68 -16.62
CA THR A 89 -21.44 -4.84 -15.78
C THR A 89 -22.35 -3.71 -15.33
N THR A 90 -23.16 -3.99 -14.31
CA THR A 90 -23.67 -2.96 -13.45
C THR A 90 -22.42 -2.49 -12.75
N THR A 91 -21.74 -1.51 -13.34
CA THR A 91 -20.73 -0.72 -12.63
C THR A 91 -21.36 -0.42 -11.28
N PRO A 92 -20.80 -0.89 -10.15
CA PRO A 92 -21.35 -0.51 -8.85
C PRO A 92 -21.50 1.02 -8.87
N PRO A 93 -22.62 1.56 -8.36
CA PRO A 93 -22.82 3.01 -8.31
C PRO A 93 -21.51 3.63 -7.85
N PRO A 94 -20.98 4.68 -8.53
CA PRO A 94 -19.67 5.21 -8.23
C PRO A 94 -19.53 5.36 -6.72
N HIS A 95 -18.65 4.58 -6.10
CA HIS A 95 -18.47 4.64 -4.65
C HIS A 95 -18.06 6.06 -4.32
N HIS A 96 -18.88 6.79 -3.57
CA HIS A 96 -18.54 8.17 -3.18
C HIS A 96 -17.63 8.10 -1.95
N GLY A 97 -16.43 8.66 -2.09
CA GLY A 97 -15.47 8.76 -1.00
C GLY A 97 -15.65 10.06 -0.22
N GLU A 98 -15.27 10.05 1.05
CA GLU A 98 -15.17 11.24 1.88
C GLU A 98 -13.79 11.33 2.53
N CYS A 99 -13.11 12.46 2.37
CA CYS A 99 -11.86 12.82 3.04
C CYS A 99 -12.11 14.03 3.94
N THR A 100 -11.62 14.01 5.18
CA THR A 100 -11.86 15.08 6.16
C THR A 100 -10.61 15.55 6.87
N PHE A 101 -10.57 16.84 7.20
CA PHE A 101 -9.53 17.49 8.01
C PHE A 101 -10.21 18.24 9.15
N TRP A 102 -9.72 18.11 10.38
CA TRP A 102 -10.24 18.87 11.53
C TRP A 102 -9.18 19.09 12.61
N GLY A 103 -9.32 20.15 13.41
CA GLY A 103 -8.46 20.37 14.58
C GLY A 103 -6.97 20.54 14.25
N ASP A 104 -6.08 19.85 14.99
CA ASP A 104 -4.63 20.08 15.04
C ASP A 104 -3.73 18.94 14.53
N PRO A 105 -3.50 18.84 13.20
CA PRO A 105 -4.49 18.56 12.18
C PRO A 105 -4.81 17.05 12.16
N HIS A 106 -6.04 16.68 12.48
CA HIS A 106 -6.55 15.34 12.24
C HIS A 106 -7.02 15.20 10.79
N LEU A 107 -6.82 14.01 10.23
CA LEU A 107 -7.10 13.70 8.84
C LEU A 107 -7.69 12.30 8.74
N LYS A 108 -8.67 12.13 7.84
CA LYS A 108 -9.18 10.85 7.40
C LYS A 108 -9.17 10.81 5.87
N THR A 109 -8.50 9.82 5.28
CA THR A 109 -8.43 9.62 3.82
C THR A 109 -9.72 9.04 3.27
N PHE A 110 -9.85 9.01 1.94
CA PHE A 110 -10.99 8.38 1.27
C PHE A 110 -11.15 6.90 1.62
N ASP A 111 -10.04 6.20 1.83
CA ASP A 111 -10.02 4.77 2.18
C ASP A 111 -10.11 4.54 3.70
N GLY A 112 -10.19 5.63 4.49
CA GLY A 112 -10.41 5.60 5.93
C GLY A 112 -9.15 5.56 6.79
N SER A 113 -7.96 5.64 6.18
CA SER A 113 -6.69 5.82 6.91
C SER A 113 -6.65 7.17 7.61
N ARG A 114 -5.78 7.30 8.61
CA ARG A 114 -5.57 8.53 9.40
C ARG A 114 -4.09 8.93 9.44
N PRO A 115 -3.51 9.34 8.31
CA PRO A 115 -2.14 9.80 8.27
C PRO A 115 -1.99 11.11 9.04
N SER A 116 -0.80 11.34 9.58
CA SER A 116 -0.47 12.57 10.29
C SER A 116 0.56 13.39 9.52
N PHE A 117 0.30 14.67 9.35
CA PHE A 117 1.19 15.63 8.69
C PHE A 117 1.62 16.72 9.68
N TYR A 118 2.76 16.50 10.35
CA TYR A 118 3.32 17.44 11.32
C TYR A 118 4.39 18.30 10.65
N GLY A 119 3.97 19.28 9.86
CA GLY A 119 4.88 20.20 9.19
C GLY A 119 4.15 21.46 8.72
N ALA A 120 4.78 22.62 8.89
CA ALA A 120 4.26 23.85 8.31
C ALA A 120 4.67 23.93 6.82
N GLY A 121 3.80 24.50 6.00
CA GLY A 121 4.01 24.65 4.55
C GLY A 121 2.82 24.18 3.73
N GLU A 122 3.02 24.14 2.42
CA GLU A 122 2.02 23.66 1.48
C GLU A 122 2.24 22.20 1.11
N ALA A 123 1.17 21.42 1.16
CA ALA A 123 1.16 20.02 0.75
C ALA A 123 0.00 19.73 -0.21
N TRP A 124 0.17 18.67 -0.99
CA TRP A 124 -0.87 18.16 -1.88
C TRP A 124 -1.97 17.48 -1.07
N VAL A 125 -3.21 17.97 -1.21
CA VAL A 125 -4.40 17.30 -0.68
C VAL A 125 -4.92 16.28 -1.67
N ILE A 126 -5.02 16.69 -2.94
CA ILE A 126 -5.31 15.85 -4.10
C ILE A 126 -4.43 16.33 -5.25
N LYS A 127 -3.72 15.41 -5.88
CA LYS A 127 -2.89 15.60 -7.06
C LYS A 127 -3.24 14.52 -8.09
N SER A 128 -3.62 14.93 -9.28
CA SER A 128 -3.75 14.07 -10.45
C SER A 128 -3.37 14.85 -11.72
N SER A 129 -3.56 14.23 -12.89
CA SER A 129 -3.39 14.92 -14.17
C SER A 129 -4.41 16.03 -14.41
N THR A 130 -5.55 16.03 -13.70
CA THR A 130 -6.66 16.98 -13.93
C THR A 130 -7.06 17.77 -12.70
N ILE A 131 -7.00 17.16 -11.51
CA ILE A 131 -7.43 17.74 -10.24
C ILE A 131 -6.19 18.14 -9.45
N SER A 132 -6.13 19.38 -9.01
CA SER A 132 -5.03 19.90 -8.20
C SER A 132 -5.59 20.66 -7.01
N ILE A 133 -5.40 20.12 -5.81
CA ILE A 133 -5.83 20.71 -4.55
C ILE A 133 -4.65 20.73 -3.58
N GLN A 134 -4.37 21.89 -3.04
CA GLN A 134 -3.30 22.09 -2.06
C GLN A 134 -3.87 22.68 -0.78
N ALA A 135 -3.28 22.30 0.35
CA ALA A 135 -3.56 22.93 1.64
C ALA A 135 -2.30 23.59 2.18
N ARG A 136 -2.50 24.70 2.89
CA ARG A 136 -1.46 25.39 3.65
C ARG A 136 -1.64 25.08 5.13
N TYR A 137 -0.60 24.50 5.71
CA TYR A 137 -0.50 24.21 7.14
C TYR A 137 0.39 25.26 7.81
N MET A 138 -0.09 25.87 8.89
CA MET A 138 0.69 26.81 9.69
C MET A 138 0.43 26.61 11.17
N GLY A 139 1.45 26.86 11.98
CA GLY A 139 1.29 26.96 13.42
C GLY A 139 0.37 28.12 13.78
N THR A 140 -0.53 27.92 14.73
CA THR A 140 -1.39 28.99 15.25
C THR A 140 -1.01 29.31 16.69
N LYS A 141 -1.32 30.51 17.16
CA LYS A 141 -1.16 30.88 18.58
C LYS A 141 -1.96 29.96 19.52
N TYR A 142 -3.03 29.34 19.01
CA TYR A 142 -3.95 28.49 19.77
C TYR A 142 -3.49 27.03 19.82
N THR A 143 -2.82 26.55 18.77
CA THR A 143 -2.24 25.21 18.70
C THR A 143 -0.83 25.15 19.31
N LYS A 144 -0.39 26.22 19.99
CA LYS A 144 0.96 26.36 20.57
C LYS A 144 2.07 26.06 19.55
N GLY A 145 1.86 26.43 18.29
CA GLY A 145 2.81 26.19 17.20
C GLY A 145 2.62 24.90 16.41
N LEU A 146 1.71 23.99 16.82
CA LEU A 146 1.37 22.81 16.00
C LEU A 146 0.64 23.24 14.72
N ALA A 147 0.99 22.62 13.60
CA ALA A 147 0.47 23.00 12.30
C ALA A 147 -1.03 22.67 12.19
N ALA A 148 -1.86 23.65 11.85
CA ALA A 148 -3.28 23.45 11.53
C ALA A 148 -3.53 23.84 10.07
N THR A 149 -4.59 23.32 9.47
CA THR A 149 -5.01 23.74 8.13
C THR A 149 -5.47 25.19 8.18
N ASN A 150 -4.80 26.08 7.45
CA ASN A 150 -5.08 27.52 7.43
C ASN A 150 -5.77 27.96 6.14
N ALA A 151 -5.45 27.31 5.02
CA ALA A 151 -6.05 27.60 3.74
C ALA A 151 -6.07 26.36 2.83
N ILE A 152 -7.01 26.35 1.89
CA ILE A 152 -7.09 25.40 0.77
C ILE A 152 -7.16 26.18 -0.54
N VAL A 153 -6.51 25.68 -1.57
CA VAL A 153 -6.62 26.19 -2.94
C VAL A 153 -6.95 25.05 -3.89
N VAL A 154 -7.90 25.30 -4.79
CA VAL A 154 -8.38 24.36 -5.81
C VAL A 154 -8.07 24.93 -7.18
N GLY A 155 -7.48 24.11 -8.04
CA GLY A 155 -7.10 24.42 -9.41
C GLY A 155 -6.93 23.16 -10.25
N GLY A 156 -6.14 23.24 -11.31
CA GLY A 156 -5.96 22.14 -12.28
C GLY A 156 -6.87 22.29 -13.49
N SER A 157 -6.66 21.47 -14.51
CA SER A 157 -7.33 21.62 -15.81
C SER A 157 -8.85 21.42 -15.73
N PHE A 158 -9.34 20.64 -14.75
CA PHE A 158 -10.78 20.46 -14.55
C PHE A 158 -11.50 21.74 -14.12
N MET A 159 -10.77 22.73 -13.61
CA MET A 159 -11.29 24.05 -13.24
C MET A 159 -11.38 25.03 -14.40
N GLN A 160 -11.08 24.60 -15.64
CA GLN A 160 -11.23 25.43 -16.85
C GLN A 160 -10.43 26.75 -16.80
N GLY A 161 -9.27 26.73 -16.12
CA GLY A 161 -8.42 27.90 -15.94
C GLY A 161 -8.71 28.73 -14.70
N HIS A 162 -9.77 28.42 -13.94
CA HIS A 162 -10.10 29.10 -12.70
C HIS A 162 -9.36 28.55 -11.49
N THR A 163 -9.18 29.38 -10.47
CA THR A 163 -8.67 28.98 -9.15
C THR A 163 -9.54 29.53 -8.03
N ILE A 164 -9.70 28.74 -6.97
CA ILE A 164 -10.47 29.13 -5.78
C ILE A 164 -9.59 28.91 -4.55
N GLU A 165 -9.36 29.98 -3.77
CA GLU A 165 -8.61 29.92 -2.51
C GLU A 165 -9.52 30.30 -1.34
N VAL A 166 -9.53 29.49 -0.29
CA VAL A 166 -10.32 29.73 0.92
C VAL A 166 -9.42 29.58 2.15
N GLY A 167 -9.38 30.61 2.99
CA GLY A 167 -8.67 30.62 4.25
C GLY A 167 -9.58 30.84 5.45
N THR A 168 -8.96 31.04 6.62
CA THR A 168 -9.63 31.34 7.89
C THR A 168 -10.44 32.64 7.84
N LEU A 169 -11.29 32.89 8.83
CA LEU A 169 -11.99 34.17 8.97
C LEU A 169 -11.02 35.33 9.25
N GLU A 170 -9.98 35.12 10.06
CA GLU A 170 -8.96 36.15 10.35
C GLU A 170 -8.17 36.52 9.08
N SER A 171 -7.86 35.53 8.23
CA SER A 171 -7.15 35.78 6.96
C SER A 171 -7.97 36.57 5.95
N ARG A 172 -9.31 36.53 6.07
CA ARG A 172 -10.29 37.08 5.11
C ARG A 172 -10.12 36.56 3.68
N VAL A 173 -9.39 35.46 3.49
CA VAL A 173 -9.16 34.85 2.18
C VAL A 173 -10.40 34.07 1.75
N LEU A 174 -11.05 34.58 0.71
CA LEU A 174 -11.99 33.86 -0.14
C LEU A 174 -11.82 34.47 -1.53
N LEU A 175 -10.99 33.85 -2.35
CA LEU A 175 -10.55 34.38 -3.64
C LEU A 175 -11.03 33.48 -4.77
N ILE A 176 -11.46 34.09 -5.87
CA ILE A 176 -11.68 33.44 -7.16
C ILE A 176 -10.79 34.18 -8.15
N ASP A 177 -9.89 33.46 -8.82
CA ASP A 177 -8.92 34.00 -9.77
C ASP A 177 -8.09 35.16 -9.20
N ASN A 178 -7.64 35.00 -7.95
CA ASN A 178 -6.92 36.00 -7.15
C ASN A 178 -7.70 37.28 -6.82
N GLN A 179 -9.02 37.32 -7.06
CA GLN A 179 -9.90 38.43 -6.70
C GLN A 179 -10.78 38.07 -5.51
N PRO A 180 -11.01 38.99 -4.55
CA PRO A 180 -11.93 38.76 -3.45
C PRO A 180 -13.34 38.41 -3.94
N ALA A 181 -13.89 37.30 -3.45
CA ALA A 181 -15.24 36.83 -3.73
C ALA A 181 -16.05 36.69 -2.44
N LEU A 182 -17.39 36.74 -2.54
CA LEU A 182 -18.32 36.38 -1.47
C LEU A 182 -17.94 36.96 -0.09
N GLN A 183 -17.77 38.28 -0.01
CA GLN A 183 -17.45 38.97 1.25
C GLN A 183 -18.61 38.89 2.27
N THR A 184 -19.82 38.65 1.78
CA THR A 184 -21.02 38.29 2.54
C THR A 184 -21.56 36.95 2.05
N PHE A 185 -22.52 36.37 2.77
CA PHE A 185 -23.21 35.15 2.31
C PHE A 185 -23.86 35.34 0.94
N GLY A 186 -23.82 34.28 0.15
CA GLY A 186 -24.31 34.28 -1.22
C GLY A 186 -23.74 33.13 -2.05
N THR A 187 -24.07 33.13 -3.33
CA THR A 187 -23.61 32.13 -4.30
C THR A 187 -23.07 32.82 -5.55
N VAL A 188 -21.97 32.29 -6.08
CA VAL A 188 -21.37 32.71 -7.36
C VAL A 188 -21.25 31.49 -8.26
N HIS A 189 -21.69 31.62 -9.51
CA HIS A 189 -21.42 30.67 -10.58
C HIS A 189 -20.18 31.16 -11.35
N VAL A 190 -19.08 30.44 -11.23
CA VAL A 190 -17.78 30.85 -11.80
C VAL A 190 -17.72 30.45 -13.27
N ALA A 191 -18.08 29.21 -13.58
CA ALA A 191 -18.17 28.65 -14.91
C ALA A 191 -19.12 27.45 -14.93
N ALA A 192 -19.31 26.83 -16.08
CA ALA A 192 -20.10 25.61 -16.20
C ALA A 192 -19.56 24.52 -15.27
N GLY A 193 -20.39 24.07 -14.32
CA GLY A 193 -20.01 23.06 -13.33
C GLY A 193 -19.14 23.56 -12.18
N ILE A 194 -18.88 24.86 -12.05
CA ILE A 194 -18.14 25.47 -10.92
C ILE A 194 -19.05 26.46 -10.21
N THR A 195 -19.54 26.09 -9.03
CA THR A 195 -20.38 26.95 -8.18
C THR A 195 -19.80 27.05 -6.77
N VAL A 196 -19.71 28.26 -6.25
CA VAL A 196 -19.24 28.54 -4.89
C VAL A 196 -20.37 29.17 -4.09
N THR A 197 -20.70 28.60 -2.94
CA THR A 197 -21.72 29.13 -2.03
C THR A 197 -21.10 29.37 -0.66
N TYR A 198 -21.31 30.57 -0.11
CA TYR A 198 -20.89 30.92 1.25
C TYR A 198 -22.13 31.14 2.13
N ASN A 199 -22.32 30.33 3.16
CA ASN A 199 -23.50 30.36 4.03
C ASN A 199 -23.21 29.79 5.44
N GLN A 200 -24.26 29.42 6.17
CA GLN A 200 -24.18 28.81 7.51
C GLN A 200 -24.65 27.34 7.53
N ALA A 201 -24.88 26.74 6.37
CA ALA A 201 -25.40 25.38 6.25
C ALA A 201 -24.26 24.36 6.15
N GLY A 202 -24.49 23.14 6.66
CA GLY A 202 -23.53 22.04 6.57
C GLY A 202 -23.41 21.24 7.87
N ASN A 203 -23.14 19.94 7.71
CA ASN A 203 -22.84 19.03 8.83
C ASN A 203 -21.37 19.16 9.20
N LEU A 204 -21.11 19.56 10.45
CA LEU A 204 -19.76 19.79 10.95
C LEU A 204 -18.90 18.53 10.79
N VAL A 205 -17.60 18.74 10.55
CA VAL A 205 -16.61 17.66 10.58
C VAL A 205 -16.33 17.28 12.04
N ASP A 206 -16.19 18.28 12.91
CA ASP A 206 -16.10 18.10 14.36
C ASP A 206 -17.37 18.64 15.06
N ALA A 207 -18.07 17.77 15.78
CA ALA A 207 -19.26 18.15 16.54
C ALA A 207 -18.97 19.16 17.66
N ALA A 208 -17.73 19.19 18.18
CA ALA A 208 -17.32 20.13 19.23
C ALA A 208 -17.38 21.60 18.77
N ALA A 209 -17.29 21.85 17.46
CA ALA A 209 -17.42 23.19 16.88
C ALA A 209 -18.87 23.71 16.78
N GLY A 210 -19.86 22.92 17.23
CA GLY A 210 -21.29 23.26 17.19
C GLY A 210 -21.71 24.48 17.99
N VAL A 211 -20.83 25.00 18.86
CA VAL A 211 -21.09 26.17 19.70
C VAL A 211 -20.94 27.49 18.94
N TRP A 212 -20.29 27.48 17.76
CA TRP A 212 -19.96 28.69 17.00
C TRP A 212 -20.87 28.88 15.79
N SER A 213 -21.09 30.15 15.41
CA SER A 213 -21.73 30.50 14.15
C SER A 213 -20.97 29.90 12.98
N LYS A 214 -21.67 29.11 12.16
CA LYS A 214 -21.06 28.44 11.01
C LYS A 214 -20.78 29.46 9.90
N HIS A 215 -19.57 29.39 9.35
CA HIS A 215 -19.16 30.11 8.15
C HIS A 215 -18.62 29.07 7.16
N VAL A 216 -19.47 28.63 6.23
CA VAL A 216 -19.21 27.45 5.40
C VAL A 216 -19.15 27.83 3.94
N VAL A 217 -18.04 27.51 3.29
CA VAL A 217 -17.90 27.64 1.83
C VAL A 217 -18.08 26.26 1.21
N HIS A 218 -19.07 26.14 0.33
CA HIS A 218 -19.35 24.94 -0.46
C HIS A 218 -18.91 25.20 -1.90
N MET A 219 -18.09 24.30 -2.43
CA MET A 219 -17.65 24.31 -3.81
C MET A 219 -18.22 23.06 -4.48
N GLU A 220 -19.12 23.26 -5.43
CA GLU A 220 -19.58 22.22 -6.37
C GLU A 220 -18.72 22.36 -7.63
N LEU A 221 -17.91 21.33 -7.92
CA LEU A 221 -16.89 21.39 -8.96
C LEU A 221 -17.12 20.29 -10.03
N PRO A 222 -16.46 20.39 -11.20
CA PRO A 222 -16.60 19.41 -12.25
C PRO A 222 -16.15 18.01 -11.79
N SER A 223 -16.60 16.99 -12.52
CA SER A 223 -16.36 15.57 -12.19
C SER A 223 -16.94 15.11 -10.84
N GLY A 224 -17.92 15.84 -10.29
CA GLY A 224 -18.59 15.47 -9.05
C GLY A 224 -17.77 15.70 -7.78
N VAL A 225 -16.66 16.43 -7.88
CA VAL A 225 -15.86 16.83 -6.73
C VAL A 225 -16.60 17.91 -5.95
N ARG A 226 -16.73 17.74 -4.63
CA ARG A 226 -17.26 18.75 -3.73
C ARG A 226 -16.28 19.05 -2.62
N VAL A 227 -16.05 20.32 -2.35
CA VAL A 227 -15.20 20.78 -1.25
C VAL A 227 -16.04 21.65 -0.33
N THR A 228 -16.18 21.24 0.93
CA THR A 228 -16.82 22.00 1.99
C THR A 228 -15.75 22.48 2.97
N VAL A 229 -15.68 23.78 3.17
CA VAL A 229 -14.71 24.44 4.06
C VAL A 229 -15.46 25.10 5.20
N PHE A 230 -15.25 24.62 6.42
CA PHE A 230 -15.73 25.28 7.64
C PHE A 230 -14.66 26.27 8.08
N ARG A 231 -14.97 27.56 7.99
CA ARG A 231 -14.04 28.64 8.29
C ARG A 231 -14.18 29.04 9.75
N TRP A 232 -13.13 28.79 10.52
CA TRP A 232 -12.99 29.30 11.88
C TRP A 232 -12.07 30.53 11.89
N ASN A 233 -11.91 31.17 13.04
CA ASN A 233 -11.08 32.37 13.14
C ASN A 233 -9.64 32.11 12.69
N ASN A 234 -9.04 31.02 13.17
CA ASN A 234 -7.61 30.76 13.06
C ASN A 234 -7.24 29.42 12.39
N TYR A 235 -8.23 28.64 11.96
CA TYR A 235 -8.02 27.39 11.21
C TYR A 235 -9.26 27.11 10.34
N ILE A 236 -9.18 26.10 9.49
CA ILE A 236 -10.32 25.59 8.72
C ILE A 236 -10.44 24.09 8.89
N ASP A 237 -11.68 23.59 8.91
CA ASP A 237 -11.96 22.17 8.70
C ASP A 237 -12.39 21.96 7.26
N LEU A 238 -12.06 20.80 6.72
CA LEU A 238 -12.32 20.45 5.33
C LEU A 238 -13.08 19.14 5.25
N ARG A 239 -14.01 19.09 4.30
CA ARG A 239 -14.62 17.85 3.82
C ARG A 239 -14.55 17.86 2.31
N ILE A 240 -13.95 16.83 1.73
CA ILE A 240 -13.89 16.62 0.28
C ILE A 240 -14.64 15.34 -0.02
N THR A 241 -15.58 15.40 -0.96
CA THR A 241 -16.28 14.21 -1.46
C THR A 241 -16.14 14.14 -2.97
N MET A 242 -16.01 12.94 -3.50
CA MET A 242 -15.97 12.72 -4.94
C MET A 242 -16.36 11.27 -5.29
N PRO A 243 -16.82 11.01 -6.53
CA PRO A 243 -16.94 9.66 -7.05
C PRO A 243 -15.60 8.94 -7.02
N GLY A 244 -15.61 7.61 -6.88
CA GLY A 244 -14.43 6.76 -7.04
C GLY A 244 -14.00 6.62 -8.51
N GLY A 245 -12.86 5.97 -8.73
CA GLY A 245 -12.31 5.73 -10.08
C GLY A 245 -11.42 6.86 -10.60
N HIS A 246 -11.14 7.88 -9.79
CA HIS A 246 -10.11 8.86 -10.09
C HIS A 246 -8.73 8.35 -9.67
N HIS A 247 -7.75 8.49 -10.55
CA HIS A 247 -6.34 8.25 -10.20
C HIS A 247 -5.77 9.51 -9.55
N ILE A 248 -5.80 9.56 -8.22
CA ILE A 248 -5.32 10.68 -7.43
C ILE A 248 -4.26 10.22 -6.44
N ASP A 249 -3.55 11.19 -5.88
CA ASP A 249 -2.70 11.00 -4.71
C ASP A 249 -2.63 12.27 -3.88
N GLY A 250 -2.31 12.17 -2.59
CA GLY A 250 -2.21 13.33 -1.70
C GLY A 250 -2.56 12.98 -0.27
N ALA A 251 -2.73 14.01 0.55
CA ALA A 251 -3.17 13.83 1.94
C ALA A 251 -4.51 13.07 2.04
N CYS A 252 -5.38 13.13 1.02
CA CYS A 252 -6.60 12.34 0.97
C CYS A 252 -6.42 10.87 0.54
N GLY A 253 -5.18 10.41 0.36
CA GLY A 253 -4.86 9.06 -0.10
C GLY A 253 -4.91 8.90 -1.61
N ASN A 254 -4.80 7.66 -2.09
CA ASN A 254 -4.91 7.33 -3.52
C ASN A 254 -6.33 6.87 -3.95
N PHE A 255 -7.23 6.68 -2.98
CA PHE A 255 -8.63 6.32 -3.17
C PHE A 255 -8.82 5.01 -3.97
N ASN A 256 -8.03 4.00 -3.65
CA ASN A 256 -8.06 2.68 -4.28
C ASN A 256 -8.79 1.61 -3.43
N GLY A 257 -9.35 1.97 -2.28
CA GLY A 257 -10.00 1.08 -1.33
C GLY A 257 -9.07 0.39 -0.33
N ASN A 258 -7.77 0.73 -0.32
CA ASN A 258 -6.76 0.12 0.54
C ASN A 258 -6.18 1.13 1.55
N PRO A 259 -6.72 1.21 2.79
CA PRO A 259 -6.20 2.15 3.79
C PRO A 259 -4.74 1.88 4.20
N ALA A 260 -4.19 0.69 3.94
CA ALA A 260 -2.84 0.34 4.35
C ALA A 260 -1.74 1.07 3.56
N ASP A 261 -2.04 1.57 2.35
CA ASP A 261 -1.09 2.33 1.53
C ASP A 261 -1.29 3.86 1.62
N ASP A 262 -2.20 4.30 2.49
CA ASP A 262 -2.49 5.69 2.84
C ASP A 262 -1.76 6.12 4.13
N THR A 263 -0.52 5.66 4.31
CA THR A 263 0.35 6.13 5.39
C THR A 263 1.02 7.44 5.01
N THR A 264 1.42 8.26 5.99
CA THR A 264 2.18 9.50 5.73
C THR A 264 3.40 9.23 4.85
N GLN A 265 4.18 8.18 5.15
CA GLN A 265 5.38 7.85 4.39
C GLN A 265 5.05 7.46 2.94
N ALA A 266 4.04 6.61 2.73
CA ALA A 266 3.65 6.19 1.39
C ALA A 266 3.11 7.36 0.55
N ILE A 267 2.32 8.25 1.15
CA ILE A 267 1.83 9.47 0.49
C ILE A 267 3.02 10.37 0.10
N GLN A 268 3.94 10.63 1.03
CA GLN A 268 5.12 11.46 0.77
C GLN A 268 6.03 10.89 -0.32
N GLN A 269 6.15 9.56 -0.42
CA GLN A 269 6.88 8.92 -1.52
C GLN A 269 6.24 9.17 -2.88
N ARG A 270 4.91 9.28 -2.97
CA ARG A 270 4.18 9.46 -4.23
C ARG A 270 4.11 10.92 -4.68
N VAL A 271 3.89 11.86 -3.77
CA VAL A 271 3.66 13.29 -4.13
C VAL A 271 4.63 14.28 -3.51
N GLY A 272 5.56 13.81 -2.68
CA GLY A 272 6.46 14.65 -1.89
C GLY A 272 5.82 15.14 -0.58
N ALA A 273 6.67 15.48 0.38
CA ALA A 273 6.23 16.04 1.67
C ALA A 273 5.69 17.47 1.56
N ARG A 274 6.11 18.20 0.52
CA ARG A 274 5.68 19.57 0.24
C ARG A 274 5.44 19.75 -1.26
N VAL A 275 4.62 20.73 -1.61
CA VAL A 275 4.44 21.16 -3.00
C VAL A 275 5.77 21.68 -3.54
N GLY A 276 6.22 21.10 -4.66
CA GLY A 276 7.50 21.42 -5.29
C GLY A 276 7.59 22.86 -5.81
N PRO A 277 8.81 23.37 -6.09
CA PRO A 277 8.99 24.64 -6.80
C PRO A 277 8.32 24.59 -8.17
N GLY A 278 7.52 25.61 -8.52
CA GLY A 278 6.80 25.68 -9.82
C GLY A 278 5.40 25.08 -9.83
N ASP A 279 5.07 24.23 -8.85
CA ASP A 279 3.76 23.57 -8.74
C ASP A 279 2.76 24.32 -7.84
N LEU A 280 3.19 25.42 -7.23
CA LEU A 280 2.41 26.11 -6.20
C LEU A 280 1.19 26.81 -6.81
N LEU A 281 0.00 26.48 -6.30
CA LEU A 281 -1.25 27.14 -6.69
C LEU A 281 -1.54 28.40 -5.87
N PHE A 282 -1.05 28.45 -4.63
CA PHE A 282 -1.14 29.66 -3.81
C PHE A 282 -0.35 30.81 -4.45
N ARG A 283 -0.87 32.03 -4.33
CA ARG A 283 -0.24 33.24 -4.89
C ARG A 283 1.21 33.46 -4.45
N SER A 284 1.54 33.07 -3.22
CA SER A 284 2.88 33.15 -2.66
C SER A 284 3.14 31.93 -1.78
N ARG A 285 4.40 31.53 -1.63
CA ARG A 285 4.80 30.46 -0.70
C ARG A 285 4.83 31.00 0.72
N THR A 286 4.33 30.23 1.69
CA THR A 286 4.46 30.62 3.09
C THR A 286 5.90 30.51 3.55
N THR A 287 6.34 31.46 4.37
CA THR A 287 7.68 31.41 4.96
C THR A 287 7.64 30.46 6.14
N VAL A 288 8.13 29.25 5.94
CA VAL A 288 8.32 28.26 7.01
C VAL A 288 9.75 28.42 7.53
N GLN A 289 9.91 28.71 8.81
CA GLN A 289 11.20 28.54 9.48
C GLN A 289 11.44 27.03 9.60
N ILE A 290 12.09 26.44 8.60
CA ILE A 290 12.40 25.01 8.59
C ILE A 290 13.51 24.78 9.62
N SER A 291 13.25 23.99 10.66
CA SER A 291 14.33 23.54 11.54
C SER A 291 15.32 22.68 10.73
N ALA A 292 16.62 22.77 11.00
CA ALA A 292 17.66 22.08 10.22
C ALA A 292 17.45 20.55 10.07
N THR A 293 16.64 19.95 10.94
CA THR A 293 16.22 18.54 10.94
C THR A 293 15.21 18.16 9.86
N GLU A 294 14.48 19.10 9.24
CA GLU A 294 13.48 18.83 8.19
C GLU A 294 14.03 18.94 6.75
N GLN A 295 15.31 19.31 6.59
CA GLN A 295 15.97 19.45 5.28
C GLN A 295 16.82 18.22 4.87
N ALA A 296 16.91 17.21 5.73
CA ALA A 296 17.76 16.01 5.55
C ALA A 296 16.98 14.81 5.01
#